data_AF-A0ABD5Z9Y2-F1
#
_entry.id   AF-A0ABD5Z9Y2-F1
#
_cell.length_a   1.000
_cell.length_b   1.000
_cell.length_c   1.000
_cell.angle_alpha   90.00
_cell.angle_beta   90.00
_cell.angle_gamma   90.00
#
_symmetry.space_group_name_H-M   'P 1'
#
loop_
_entity.id
_entity.type
_entity.pdbx_description
1 polymer ?
#
loop_
_entity_poly.entity_id
_entity_poly.type
_entity_poly.pdbx_seq_one_letter_code
_entity_poly.pdbx_strand_id
1 'polypeptide(L)'
;MTGYYDYILGLIPLALLGITGALVVVGLNVTMAVPMAAGVAALLTGHALFINGPSKSAPSPSPVASAATAERPGPAVLDAD
;
A
#
# COMPACT_ATOMS: atom_id res chain seq x y z
N MET A 1 10.85 -9.47 -1.26
CA MET A 1 11.84 -8.42 -0.94
C MET A 1 11.09 -7.42 -0.07
N THR A 2 11.49 -7.23 1.19
CA THR A 2 10.83 -6.22 2.04
C THR A 2 11.27 -4.83 1.58
N GLY A 3 10.31 -4.02 1.12
CA GLY A 3 10.54 -2.66 0.68
C GLY A 3 10.49 -1.66 1.83
N TYR A 4 10.77 -0.39 1.50
CA TYR A 4 10.69 0.73 2.45
C TYR A 4 9.35 0.79 3.20
N TYR A 5 8.23 0.66 2.48
CA TYR A 5 6.90 0.72 3.10
C TYR A 5 6.58 -0.48 3.98
N ASP A 6 7.17 -1.65 3.75
CA ASP A 6 6.98 -2.82 4.63
C ASP A 6 7.59 -2.56 6.01
N TYR A 7 8.74 -1.88 6.06
CA TYR A 7 9.34 -1.44 7.32
C TYR A 7 8.49 -0.38 8.02
N ILE A 8 8.02 0.64 7.30
CA ILE A 8 7.13 1.67 7.88
C ILE A 8 5.85 1.03 8.43
N LEU A 9 5.28 0.06 7.71
CA LEU A 9 4.07 -0.65 8.12
C LEU A 9 4.28 -1.43 9.42
N GLY A 10 5.47 -2.01 9.63
CA GLY A 10 5.83 -2.64 10.91
C GLY A 10 6.18 -1.64 12.02
N LEU A 11 6.77 -0.50 11.67
CA LEU A 11 7.17 0.54 12.62
C LEU A 11 5.97 1.29 13.22
N ILE A 12 4.87 1.46 12.50
CA ILE A 12 3.66 2.12 13.01
C ILE A 12 3.08 1.41 14.26
N PRO A 13 2.72 0.11 14.21
CA PRO A 13 2.19 -0.59 15.38
C PRO A 13 3.26 -0.74 16.47
N LEU A 14 4.53 -0.91 16.09
CA LEU A 14 5.64 -0.98 17.04
C LEU A 14 5.82 0.33 17.81
N ALA A 15 5.74 1.48 17.13
CA ALA A 15 5.81 2.78 17.77
C ALA A 15 4.59 2.99 18.68
N LEU A 16 3.38 2.69 18.21
CA LEU A 16 2.16 2.82 19.00
C LEU A 16 2.22 1.99 20.30
N LEU A 17 2.47 0.69 20.20
CA LEU A 17 2.51 -0.19 21.37
C LEU A 17 3.76 0.00 22.22
N GLY A 18 4.93 0.10 21.58
CA GLY A 18 6.22 0.20 22.26
C GLY A 18 6.37 1.50 23.04
N ILE A 19 6.04 2.65 22.42
CA ILE A 19 6.12 3.95 23.08
C ILE A 19 5.05 4.04 24.16
N THR A 20 3.80 3.63 23.88
CA THR A 20 2.74 3.63 24.91
C THR A 20 3.15 2.78 26.12
N GLY A 21 3.63 1.55 25.88
CA GLY A 21 4.08 0.65 26.94
C GLY A 21 5.24 1.24 27.75
N ALA A 22 6.26 1.80 27.07
CA ALA A 22 7.38 2.45 27.74
C ALA A 22 6.93 3.63 28.61
N LEU A 23 6.05 4.50 28.10
CA LEU A 23 5.52 5.63 28.87
C LEU A 23 4.71 5.18 30.09
N VAL A 24 3.92 4.12 29.94
CA VAL A 24 3.16 3.53 31.06
C VAL A 24 4.10 2.95 32.13
N VAL A 25 5.18 2.27 31.72
CA VAL A 25 6.20 1.75 32.65
C VAL A 25 6.88 2.87 33.44
N VAL A 26 7.07 4.04 32.82
CA VAL A 26 7.62 5.23 33.48
C VAL A 26 6.58 5.97 34.34
N GLY A 27 5.31 5.53 34.34
CA GLY A 27 4.26 6.00 35.23
C GLY A 27 3.25 6.98 34.60
N LEU A 28 3.31 7.20 33.29
CA LEU A 28 2.30 7.99 32.58
C LEU A 28 1.01 7.20 32.43
N ASN A 29 -0.13 7.89 32.57
CA ASN A 29 -1.43 7.28 32.33
C ASN A 29 -1.64 7.01 30.82
N VAL A 30 -2.35 5.93 30.49
CA VAL A 30 -2.65 5.49 29.12
C VAL A 30 -3.29 6.61 28.30
N THR A 31 -4.19 7.40 28.91
CA THR A 31 -4.85 8.54 28.26
C THR A 31 -3.88 9.60 27.74
N MET A 32 -2.70 9.75 28.36
CA MET A 32 -1.63 10.65 27.90
C MET A 32 -0.62 9.95 26.99
N ALA A 33 -0.29 8.69 27.29
CA ALA A 33 0.71 7.93 26.55
C ALA A 33 0.26 7.61 25.12
N VAL A 34 -1.00 7.21 24.94
CA VAL A 34 -1.56 6.84 23.63
C VAL A 34 -1.51 8.00 22.62
N PRO A 35 -1.99 9.22 22.91
CA PRO A 35 -1.92 10.31 21.95
C PRO A 35 -0.48 10.72 21.62
N MET A 36 0.47 10.64 22.57
CA MET A 36 1.88 10.89 22.27
C MET A 36 2.47 9.85 21.32
N ALA A 37 2.23 8.56 21.57
CA ALA A 37 2.68 7.48 20.69
C ALA A 37 2.02 7.57 19.29
N ALA A 38 0.73 7.93 19.24
CA ALA A 38 0.02 8.20 17.99
C ALA A 38 0.63 9.37 17.21
N GLY A 39 1.11 10.41 17.89
CA GLY A 39 1.85 11.50 17.26
C GLY A 39 3.12 11.03 16.54
N VAL A 40 3.89 10.13 17.16
CA VAL A 40 5.08 9.54 16.53
C VAL A 40 4.70 8.65 15.33
N ALA A 41 3.65 7.84 15.45
CA ALA A 41 3.12 7.04 14.35
C ALA A 41 2.62 7.90 13.18
N ALA A 42 1.99 9.05 13.46
CA ALA A 42 1.58 10.02 12.46
C ALA A 42 2.80 10.66 11.77
N LEU A 43 3.88 10.95 12.50
CA LEU A 43 5.13 11.44 11.90
C LEU A 43 5.80 10.40 11.00
N LEU A 44 5.84 9.13 11.40
CA LEU A 44 6.31 8.03 10.54
C LEU A 44 5.48 7.94 9.25
N THR A 45 4.16 8.01 9.38
CA THR A 45 3.23 8.01 8.24
C THR A 45 3.47 9.22 7.33
N GLY A 46 3.58 10.42 7.89
CA GLY A 46 3.89 11.64 7.15
C GLY A 46 5.26 11.54 6.45
N HIS A 47 6.30 11.10 7.16
CA HIS A 47 7.63 10.90 6.60
C HIS A 47 7.57 9.96 5.39
N ALA A 48 6.86 8.84 5.50
CA ALA A 48 6.69 7.91 4.38
C ALA A 48 5.94 8.54 3.19
N LEU A 49 4.94 9.37 3.43
CA LEU A 49 4.14 10.01 2.38
C LEU A 49 4.81 11.22 1.73
N PHE A 50 5.68 11.93 2.44
CA PHE A 50 6.27 13.19 1.95
C PHE A 50 7.73 13.04 1.49
N ILE A 51 8.51 12.12 2.08
CA ILE A 51 9.91 11.90 1.68
C ILE A 51 10.03 10.86 0.58
N ASN A 52 9.33 9.75 0.74
CA ASN A 52 9.22 8.75 -0.31
C ASN A 52 7.82 8.89 -0.92
N GLY A 53 7.57 10.04 -1.57
CA GLY A 53 6.24 10.42 -2.08
C GLY A 53 5.54 9.29 -2.83
N PRO A 54 4.19 9.26 -2.88
CA PRO A 54 3.42 8.15 -3.45
C PRO A 54 4.00 7.75 -4.79
N SER A 55 4.73 6.63 -4.82
CA SER A 55 5.39 6.19 -6.04
C SER A 55 4.29 5.85 -7.03
N LYS A 56 4.22 6.55 -8.16
CA LYS A 56 3.42 6.08 -9.30
C LYS A 56 4.06 4.79 -9.80
N SER A 57 3.67 3.64 -9.27
CA SER A 57 4.01 2.31 -9.79
C SER A 57 3.00 1.31 -9.20
N ALA A 58 2.22 0.55 -9.97
CA ALA A 58 2.37 0.18 -11.37
C ALA A 58 1.04 0.31 -12.15
N PRO A 59 1.08 0.56 -13.47
CA PRO A 59 0.03 0.03 -14.32
C PRO A 59 0.02 -1.49 -14.12
N SER A 60 -1.13 -2.04 -13.71
CA SER A 60 -1.37 -3.46 -13.88
C SER A 60 -1.00 -3.82 -15.32
N PRO A 61 -0.29 -4.93 -15.57
CA PRO A 61 -0.27 -5.45 -16.92
C PRO A 61 -1.73 -5.76 -17.27
N SER A 62 -2.37 -4.86 -18.02
CA SER A 62 -3.55 -5.20 -18.79
C SER A 62 -3.13 -6.43 -19.57
N PRO A 63 -3.77 -7.60 -19.39
CA PRO A 63 -3.60 -8.67 -20.34
C PRO A 63 -4.00 -8.03 -21.66
N VAL A 64 -2.99 -7.83 -22.51
CA VAL A 64 -3.14 -7.43 -23.89
C VAL A 64 -4.37 -8.11 -24.44
N ALA A 65 -5.21 -7.33 -25.13
CA ALA A 65 -6.22 -7.84 -26.03
C ALA A 65 -5.53 -8.81 -27.01
N SER A 66 -5.38 -10.06 -26.60
CA SER A 66 -4.69 -11.12 -27.34
C SER A 66 -5.63 -12.27 -27.66
N ALA A 67 -6.94 -12.02 -27.50
CA ALA A 67 -8.00 -12.95 -27.89
C ALA A 67 -8.93 -12.39 -28.99
N ALA A 68 -8.71 -11.17 -29.51
CA ALA A 68 -9.58 -10.56 -30.51
C ALA A 68 -9.01 -10.58 -31.95
N THR A 69 -7.98 -11.39 -32.22
CA THR A 69 -7.44 -11.60 -33.59
C THR A 69 -7.53 -13.06 -34.05
N ALA A 70 -8.15 -13.95 -33.26
CA ALA A 70 -8.36 -15.34 -33.66
C ALA A 70 -9.73 -15.62 -34.32
N GLU A 71 -10.64 -14.64 -34.41
CA GLU A 71 -11.98 -14.86 -34.96
C GLU A 71 -12.33 -13.86 -36.06
N ARG A 72 -11.67 -14.04 -37.20
CA ARG A 72 -12.23 -13.61 -38.49
C ARG A 72 -12.37 -14.85 -39.36
N PRO A 73 -13.50 -15.58 -39.30
CA PRO A 73 -13.89 -16.42 -40.42
C PRO A 73 -13.97 -15.50 -41.64
N GLY A 74 -13.23 -15.83 -42.70
CA GLY A 74 -13.23 -15.07 -43.95
C GLY A 74 -14.63 -14.92 -44.54
N PRO A 75 -14.82 -14.03 -45.53
CA PRO A 75 -16.13 -13.83 -46.14
C PRO A 75 -16.55 -15.15 -46.78
N ALA A 76 -17.52 -15.82 -46.18
CA ALA A 76 -18.32 -16.81 -46.90
C ALA A 76 -19.08 -16.02 -47.96
N VAL A 77 -18.45 -15.91 -49.12
CA VAL A 77 -19.12 -15.66 -50.39
C VAL A 77 -20.26 -16.66 -50.43
N LEU A 78 -21.48 -16.14 -50.29
CA LEU A 78 -22.71 -16.82 -50.60
C LEU A 78 -22.74 -16.98 -52.12
N ASP A 79 -22.02 -17.98 -52.63
CA ASP A 79 -22.16 -18.44 -54.01
C ASP A 79 -23.52 -19.14 -54.16
N ALA A 80 -24.20 -18.78 -55.23
CA ALA A 80 -25.56 -19.17 -55.58
C ALA A 80 -25.67 -20.65 -56.03
N ASP A 81 -26.72 -21.33 -55.59
CA ASP A 81 -27.51 -22.32 -56.36
C ASP A 81 -28.94 -22.40 -55.78
#